data_AF-A0A2G4F5W3-F1
#
_entry.id   AF-A0A2G4F5W3-F1
#
_cell.length_a   1.000
_cell.length_b   1.000
_cell.length_c   1.000
_cell.angle_alpha   90.00
_cell.angle_beta   90.00
_cell.angle_gamma   90.00
#
_symmetry.space_group_name_H-M   'P 1'
#
loop_
_entity.id
_entity.type
_entity.pdbx_description
1 polymer ?
#
loop_
_entity_poly.entity_id
_entity_poly.type
_entity_poly.pdbx_seq_one_letter_code
_entity_poly.pdbx_strand_id
1 'polypeptide(L)'
;MVEILIWSLMVGSLGLESVIAGKFVNREQLARRQKSDEEEEVLTRYESQEEHLAGRDHSLSNGNSIADGTVLEYKIVRASSDLFRNPAIFQRLCREEAEFGWILLEKLDDRRVRFKRAIALRDTQRPDLPPFDPYRTHYGPMLNGTNLAGAIVFLSAMLLPAVLGYTLVSTTLIKSRSNLAPAPIQSMPSPGTPDNTN
;
A
#
# COMPACT_ATOMS: atom_id res chain seq x y z
N MET A 1 43.60 -2.71 -10.44
CA MET A 1 42.97 -2.99 -9.13
C MET A 1 41.63 -2.28 -8.95
N VAL A 2 41.51 -0.99 -9.29
CA VAL A 2 40.24 -0.22 -9.17
C VAL A 2 39.09 -0.80 -10.02
N GLU A 3 39.40 -1.32 -11.21
CA GLU A 3 38.41 -1.89 -12.12
C GLU A 3 37.72 -3.15 -11.55
N ILE A 4 38.49 -4.05 -10.92
CA ILE A 4 37.98 -5.26 -10.25
C ILE A 4 37.07 -4.89 -9.07
N LEU A 5 37.38 -3.80 -8.36
CA LEU A 5 36.53 -3.26 -7.30
C LEU A 5 35.20 -2.71 -7.85
N ILE A 6 35.21 -2.04 -9.00
CA ILE A 6 34.00 -1.51 -9.64
C ILE A 6 33.08 -2.65 -10.11
N TRP A 7 33.65 -3.67 -10.77
CA TRP A 7 32.88 -4.83 -11.23
C TRP A 7 32.33 -5.67 -10.06
N SER A 8 33.13 -5.88 -9.01
CA SER A 8 32.71 -6.55 -7.78
C SER A 8 31.56 -5.82 -7.06
N LEU A 9 31.66 -4.50 -6.96
CA LEU A 9 30.62 -3.66 -6.35
C LEU A 9 29.29 -3.76 -7.11
N MET A 10 29.33 -3.71 -8.45
CA MET A 10 28.14 -3.79 -9.31
C MET A 10 27.46 -5.15 -9.27
N VAL A 11 28.23 -6.24 -9.33
CA VAL A 11 27.68 -7.61 -9.26
C VAL A 11 27.15 -7.92 -7.85
N GLY A 12 27.82 -7.43 -6.82
CA GLY A 12 27.41 -7.59 -5.42
C GLY A 12 26.09 -6.88 -5.10
N SER A 13 25.86 -5.68 -5.62
CA SER A 13 24.60 -4.95 -5.39
C SER A 13 23.40 -5.63 -6.07
N LEU A 14 23.56 -6.09 -7.32
CA LEU A 14 22.51 -6.78 -8.08
C LEU A 14 22.03 -8.07 -7.39
N GLY A 15 22.96 -8.84 -6.83
CA GLY A 15 22.64 -10.06 -6.09
C GLY A 15 21.82 -9.78 -4.82
N LEU A 16 22.21 -8.78 -4.03
CA LEU A 16 21.52 -8.43 -2.80
C LEU A 16 20.10 -7.88 -3.07
N GLU A 17 19.96 -7.02 -4.07
CA GLU A 17 18.68 -6.45 -4.49
C GLU A 17 17.70 -7.54 -4.93
N SER A 18 18.19 -8.56 -5.67
CA SER A 18 17.34 -9.67 -6.14
C SER A 18 16.75 -10.51 -5.00
N VAL A 19 17.53 -10.76 -3.93
CA VAL A 19 17.07 -11.53 -2.76
C VAL A 19 16.06 -10.73 -1.95
N ILE A 20 16.29 -9.43 -1.77
CA ILE A 20 15.38 -8.52 -1.07
C ILE A 20 14.07 -8.41 -1.84
N ALA A 21 14.12 -8.17 -3.15
CA ALA A 21 12.96 -8.11 -4.03
C ALA A 21 12.18 -9.44 -4.01
N GLY A 22 12.87 -10.59 -4.10
CA GLY A 22 12.24 -11.90 -4.05
C GLY A 22 11.50 -12.17 -2.73
N LYS A 23 12.09 -11.83 -1.58
CA LYS A 23 11.42 -11.96 -0.27
C LYS A 23 10.22 -11.02 -0.12
N PHE A 24 10.30 -9.81 -0.68
CA PHE A 24 9.22 -8.84 -0.63
C PHE A 24 8.04 -9.28 -1.50
N VAL A 25 8.30 -9.70 -2.74
CA VAL A 25 7.29 -10.23 -3.67
C VAL A 25 6.59 -11.46 -3.08
N ASN A 26 7.32 -12.37 -2.43
CA ASN A 26 6.71 -13.55 -1.81
C ASN A 26 5.78 -13.18 -0.63
N ARG A 27 6.14 -12.18 0.19
CA ARG A 27 5.25 -11.68 1.26
C ARG A 27 4.02 -10.99 0.69
N GLU A 28 4.16 -10.20 -0.37
CA GLU A 28 3.01 -9.58 -1.04
C GLU A 28 2.08 -10.61 -1.67
N GLN A 29 2.62 -11.68 -2.27
CA GLN A 29 1.82 -12.75 -2.85
C GLN A 29 1.00 -13.49 -1.78
N LEU A 30 1.58 -13.77 -0.61
CA LEU A 30 0.85 -14.35 0.53
C LEU A 30 -0.29 -13.44 1.00
N ALA A 31 -0.05 -12.13 1.13
CA ALA A 31 -1.07 -11.18 1.52
C ALA A 31 -2.18 -11.04 0.46
N ARG A 32 -1.84 -11.09 -0.84
CA ARG A 32 -2.81 -11.06 -1.94
C ARG A 32 -3.64 -12.34 -2.03
N ARG A 33 -3.04 -13.51 -1.78
CA ARG A 33 -3.76 -14.79 -1.71
C ARG A 33 -4.83 -14.76 -0.62
N GLN A 34 -4.46 -14.32 0.58
CA GLN A 34 -5.43 -14.16 1.68
C GLN A 34 -6.58 -13.22 1.29
N LYS A 35 -6.30 -12.12 0.57
CA LYS A 35 -7.34 -11.22 0.06
C LYS A 35 -8.23 -11.87 -1.02
N SER A 36 -7.66 -12.70 -1.89
CA SER A 36 -8.40 -13.44 -2.93
C SER A 36 -9.34 -14.48 -2.32
N ASP A 37 -8.85 -15.24 -1.34
CA ASP A 37 -9.66 -16.23 -0.61
C ASP A 37 -10.84 -15.54 0.11
N GLU A 38 -10.61 -14.35 0.68
CA GLU A 38 -11.67 -13.51 1.28
C GLU A 38 -12.71 -12.98 0.27
N GLU A 39 -12.33 -12.77 -1.00
CA GLU A 39 -13.22 -12.33 -2.09
C GLU A 39 -14.08 -13.48 -2.63
N GLU A 40 -13.53 -14.70 -2.71
CA GLU A 40 -14.27 -15.90 -3.14
C GLU A 40 -15.38 -16.30 -2.15
N GLU A 41 -15.21 -16.10 -0.84
CA GLU A 41 -16.26 -16.33 0.17
C GLU A 41 -17.42 -15.33 0.08
N VAL A 42 -17.19 -14.12 -0.44
CA VAL A 42 -18.25 -13.11 -0.64
C VAL A 42 -19.09 -13.44 -1.88
N LEU A 43 -18.47 -13.97 -2.93
CA LEU A 43 -19.15 -14.36 -4.17
C LEU A 43 -19.90 -15.68 -4.05
N THR A 44 -19.48 -16.59 -3.15
CA THR A 44 -20.08 -17.93 -3.01
C THR A 44 -21.30 -17.99 -2.07
N ARG A 45 -21.82 -16.87 -1.58
CA ARG A 45 -22.98 -16.85 -0.66
C ARG A 45 -24.20 -16.12 -1.22
N TYR A 46 -24.98 -16.83 -2.06
CA TYR A 46 -26.45 -17.03 -2.06
C TYR A 46 -27.02 -17.21 -3.48
N GLU A 47 -27.03 -18.44 -3.99
CA GLU A 47 -28.17 -18.98 -4.75
C GLU A 47 -28.87 -19.97 -3.82
N SER A 48 -29.96 -19.56 -3.15
CA SER A 48 -30.92 -20.47 -2.47
C SER A 48 -32.05 -19.77 -1.71
N GLN A 49 -32.14 -18.43 -1.68
CA GLN A 49 -33.27 -17.72 -1.05
C GLN A 49 -34.28 -17.13 -2.05
N GLU A 50 -34.41 -17.72 -3.23
CA GLU A 50 -35.49 -17.32 -4.17
C GLU A 50 -36.53 -18.43 -4.36
N GLU A 51 -36.18 -19.71 -4.13
CA GLU A 51 -37.15 -20.81 -4.25
C GLU A 51 -38.17 -20.90 -3.10
N HIS A 52 -37.91 -20.27 -1.94
CA HIS A 52 -38.80 -20.37 -0.78
C HIS A 52 -39.83 -19.22 -0.66
N LEU A 53 -39.80 -18.23 -1.55
CA LEU A 53 -40.72 -17.08 -1.54
C LEU A 53 -41.90 -17.23 -2.51
N ALA A 54 -41.92 -18.27 -3.35
CA ALA A 54 -43.00 -18.53 -4.30
C ALA A 54 -44.13 -19.43 -3.73
N GLY A 55 -44.09 -19.82 -2.45
CA GLY A 55 -45.04 -20.79 -1.92
C GLY A 55 -45.23 -20.73 -0.41
N ARG A 56 -45.76 -19.62 0.13
CA ARG A 56 -46.31 -19.63 1.49
C ARG A 56 -47.31 -18.51 1.76
N ASP A 57 -48.36 -18.45 0.94
CA ASP A 57 -49.65 -18.06 1.49
C ASP A 57 -50.12 -19.18 2.44
N HIS A 58 -50.77 -18.80 3.54
CA HIS A 58 -51.38 -19.63 4.61
C HIS A 58 -50.60 -19.80 5.94
N SER A 59 -50.92 -18.87 6.86
CA SER A 59 -51.49 -19.12 8.21
C SER A 59 -50.61 -19.65 9.38
N LEU A 60 -50.50 -18.78 10.39
CA LEU A 60 -50.58 -18.98 11.85
C LEU A 60 -49.43 -19.71 12.59
N SER A 61 -48.76 -18.97 13.48
CA SER A 61 -48.79 -19.17 14.96
C SER A 61 -47.43 -19.00 15.65
N ASN A 62 -47.37 -17.96 16.48
CA ASN A 62 -46.67 -17.87 17.77
C ASN A 62 -45.13 -17.78 17.82
N GLY A 63 -44.65 -16.56 18.04
CA GLY A 63 -43.26 -16.29 18.41
C GLY A 63 -42.88 -14.81 18.32
N ASN A 64 -43.62 -13.92 18.98
CA ASN A 64 -43.29 -12.51 19.29
C ASN A 64 -42.32 -11.79 18.33
N SER A 65 -42.55 -11.82 17.02
CA SER A 65 -41.85 -10.95 16.08
C SER A 65 -42.57 -9.62 16.10
N ILE A 66 -41.92 -8.62 16.71
CA ILE A 66 -42.35 -7.23 16.72
C ILE A 66 -42.85 -6.87 15.32
N ALA A 67 -44.16 -6.71 15.22
CA ALA A 67 -44.84 -6.13 14.09
C ALA A 67 -44.33 -4.70 13.92
N ASP A 68 -43.71 -4.41 12.79
CA ASP A 68 -44.16 -3.39 11.85
C ASP A 68 -43.30 -3.49 10.60
N GLY A 69 -43.76 -3.01 9.44
CA GLY A 69 -43.00 -2.93 8.18
C GLY A 69 -41.82 -1.96 8.23
N THR A 70 -41.00 -2.02 9.27
CA THR A 70 -39.83 -1.18 9.48
C THR A 70 -38.76 -1.65 8.51
N VAL A 71 -38.63 -0.94 7.40
CA VAL A 71 -37.56 -1.18 6.44
C VAL A 71 -36.24 -1.00 7.18
N LEU A 72 -35.45 -2.06 7.26
CA LEU A 72 -34.13 -2.07 7.88
C LEU A 72 -33.07 -1.85 6.81
N GLU A 73 -32.07 -1.05 7.13
CA GLU A 73 -30.85 -0.93 6.35
C GLU A 73 -29.69 -1.63 7.06
N TYR A 74 -28.75 -2.13 6.25
CA TYR A 74 -27.61 -2.90 6.70
C TYR A 74 -26.32 -2.28 6.18
N LYS A 75 -25.25 -2.39 6.96
CA LYS A 75 -23.91 -2.04 6.50
C LYS A 75 -22.87 -3.02 7.02
N ILE A 76 -21.77 -3.10 6.29
CA ILE A 76 -20.58 -3.87 6.69
C ILE A 76 -19.42 -2.91 6.80
N VAL A 77 -18.85 -2.83 8.00
CA VAL A 77 -17.64 -2.05 8.27
C VAL A 77 -16.45 -2.98 8.15
N ARG A 78 -15.47 -2.59 7.32
CA ARG A 78 -14.27 -3.37 6.99
C ARG A 78 -13.02 -2.68 7.52
N ALA A 79 -12.10 -3.44 8.09
CA ALA A 79 -10.76 -3.00 8.46
C ALA A 79 -9.73 -3.60 7.50
N SER A 80 -8.62 -2.88 7.28
CA SER A 80 -7.50 -3.34 6.45
C SER A 80 -6.63 -4.43 7.13
N SER A 81 -6.81 -4.62 8.44
CA SER A 81 -6.10 -5.57 9.29
C SER A 81 -7.06 -6.16 10.32
N ASP A 82 -6.62 -7.15 11.10
CA ASP A 82 -7.38 -7.85 12.16
C ASP A 82 -7.68 -6.95 13.37
N LEU A 83 -8.15 -5.72 13.13
CA LEU A 83 -8.30 -4.67 14.11
C LEU A 83 -9.41 -5.00 15.13
N PHE A 84 -10.43 -5.74 14.70
CA PHE A 84 -11.55 -6.16 15.56
C PHE A 84 -11.22 -7.40 16.40
N ARG A 85 -10.03 -7.97 16.26
CA ARG A 85 -9.49 -8.93 17.23
C ARG A 85 -9.27 -8.28 18.59
N ASN A 86 -8.94 -6.99 18.61
CA ASN A 86 -8.80 -6.23 19.84
C ASN A 86 -10.19 -5.79 20.36
N PRO A 87 -10.65 -6.30 21.51
CA PRO A 87 -11.98 -5.99 22.03
C PRO A 87 -12.17 -4.50 22.34
N ALA A 88 -11.11 -3.78 22.72
CA ALA A 88 -11.20 -2.35 23.02
C ALA A 88 -11.53 -1.53 21.77
N ILE A 89 -10.94 -1.89 20.63
CA ILE A 89 -11.21 -1.23 19.35
C ILE A 89 -12.60 -1.61 18.85
N PHE A 90 -12.97 -2.87 18.96
CA PHE A 90 -14.30 -3.34 18.58
C PHE A 90 -15.42 -2.65 19.38
N GLN A 91 -15.27 -2.53 20.70
CA GLN A 91 -16.22 -1.81 21.55
C GLN A 91 -16.27 -0.32 21.21
N ARG A 92 -15.14 0.29 20.85
CA ARG A 92 -15.10 1.67 20.37
C ARG A 92 -15.90 1.84 19.08
N LEU A 93 -15.71 0.95 18.09
CA LEU A 93 -16.50 0.94 16.87
C LEU A 93 -18.00 0.83 17.19
N CYS A 94 -18.40 -0.12 18.03
CA CYS A 94 -19.81 -0.28 18.37
C CYS A 94 -20.42 0.97 19.02
N ARG A 95 -19.67 1.68 19.86
CA ARG A 95 -20.12 2.96 20.45
C ARG A 95 -20.28 4.05 19.39
N GLU A 96 -19.26 4.24 18.57
CA GLU A 96 -19.29 5.22 17.49
C GLU A 96 -20.44 4.94 16.50
N GLU A 97 -20.75 3.68 16.22
CA GLU A 97 -21.84 3.32 15.32
C GLU A 97 -23.22 3.44 15.99
N ALA A 98 -23.32 3.12 17.27
CA ALA A 98 -24.55 3.33 18.06
C ALA A 98 -24.95 4.81 18.16
N GLU A 99 -23.99 5.74 18.11
CA GLU A 99 -24.25 7.19 18.03
C GLU A 99 -25.05 7.61 16.79
N PHE A 100 -25.04 6.79 15.73
CA PHE A 100 -25.86 6.99 14.53
C PHE A 100 -27.05 6.03 14.45
N GLY A 101 -27.34 5.31 15.55
CA GLY A 101 -28.43 4.34 15.62
C GLY A 101 -28.13 3.00 14.97
N TRP A 102 -26.88 2.73 14.61
CA TRP A 102 -26.48 1.42 14.12
C TRP A 102 -26.36 0.44 15.28
N ILE A 103 -27.01 -0.70 15.14
CA ILE A 103 -27.00 -1.78 16.12
C ILE A 103 -26.18 -2.93 15.54
N LEU A 104 -25.24 -3.44 16.32
CA LEU A 104 -24.45 -4.61 15.95
C LEU A 104 -25.40 -5.78 15.64
N LEU A 105 -25.27 -6.33 14.43
CA LEU A 105 -26.00 -7.53 14.04
C LEU A 105 -25.15 -8.77 14.27
N GLU A 106 -23.95 -8.79 13.70
CA GLU A 106 -23.01 -9.89 13.82
C GLU A 106 -21.57 -9.44 13.53
N LYS A 107 -20.61 -10.15 14.11
CA LYS A 107 -19.19 -10.03 13.78
C LYS A 107 -18.85 -11.17 12.83
N LEU A 108 -18.57 -10.83 11.55
CA LEU A 108 -18.29 -11.82 10.51
C LEU A 108 -16.90 -12.45 10.71
N ASP A 109 -15.90 -11.61 10.98
CA ASP A 109 -14.53 -12.03 11.29
C ASP A 109 -13.80 -10.93 12.08
N ASP A 110 -12.46 -10.97 12.16
CA ASP A 110 -11.65 -9.95 12.84
C ASP A 110 -11.44 -8.66 12.03
N ARG A 111 -11.98 -8.58 10.82
CA ARG A 111 -11.87 -7.46 9.87
C ARG A 111 -13.21 -6.90 9.42
N ARG A 112 -14.32 -7.62 9.58
CA ARG A 112 -15.63 -7.31 9.02
C ARG A 112 -16.70 -7.44 10.10
N VAL A 113 -17.47 -6.38 10.27
CA VAL A 113 -18.57 -6.33 11.25
C VAL A 113 -19.82 -5.82 10.55
N ARG A 114 -20.95 -6.48 10.78
CA ARG A 114 -22.24 -6.13 10.18
C ARG A 114 -23.13 -5.43 11.20
N PHE A 115 -23.73 -4.33 10.78
CA PHE A 115 -24.68 -3.54 11.56
C PHE A 115 -26.02 -3.44 10.84
N LYS A 116 -27.08 -3.21 11.61
CA LYS A 116 -28.43 -2.90 11.13
C LYS A 116 -28.96 -1.62 11.77
N ARG A 117 -29.82 -0.90 11.06
CA ARG A 117 -30.52 0.29 11.55
C ARG A 117 -31.91 0.36 10.93
N ALA A 118 -32.88 0.90 11.67
CA ALA A 118 -34.19 1.21 11.11
C ALA A 118 -34.10 2.46 10.24
N ILE A 119 -34.68 2.44 9.03
CA ILE A 119 -34.62 3.59 8.10
C ILE A 119 -35.25 4.85 8.71
N ALA A 120 -36.24 4.71 9.60
CA ALA A 120 -36.85 5.81 10.35
C ALA A 120 -35.83 6.65 11.17
N LEU A 121 -34.67 6.06 11.52
CA LEU A 121 -33.61 6.75 12.26
C LEU A 121 -32.63 7.53 11.36
N ARG A 122 -32.80 7.49 10.03
CA ARG A 122 -31.95 8.22 9.09
C ARG A 122 -32.05 9.73 9.27
N ASP A 123 -33.28 10.23 9.39
CA ASP A 123 -33.60 11.67 9.38
C ASP A 123 -33.74 12.24 10.80
N THR A 124 -33.43 11.45 11.83
CA THR A 124 -33.39 11.95 13.21
C THR A 124 -32.16 12.86 13.34
N GLN A 125 -32.36 14.13 13.02
CA GLN A 125 -31.33 15.16 13.05
C GLN A 125 -30.89 15.40 14.50
N ARG A 126 -29.85 14.68 14.92
CA ARG A 126 -29.24 14.90 16.24
C ARG A 126 -28.40 16.19 16.16
N PRO A 127 -28.43 17.08 17.15
CA PRO A 127 -27.60 18.29 17.14
C PRO A 127 -26.11 17.99 17.36
N ASP A 128 -25.78 16.85 17.98
CA ASP A 128 -24.42 16.47 18.39
C ASP A 128 -23.82 15.34 17.53
N LEU A 129 -23.99 15.38 16.20
CA LEU A 129 -23.37 14.34 15.36
C LEU A 129 -21.84 14.45 15.41
N PRO A 130 -21.14 13.33 15.64
CA PRO A 130 -19.70 13.25 15.42
C PRO A 130 -19.32 13.67 13.99
N PRO A 131 -18.09 14.17 13.77
CA PRO A 131 -17.64 14.69 12.48
C PRO A 131 -17.34 13.60 11.43
N PHE A 132 -17.78 12.35 11.63
CA PHE A 132 -17.53 11.25 10.72
C PHE A 132 -18.79 10.77 10.01
N ASP A 133 -18.61 10.19 8.82
CA ASP A 133 -19.70 9.74 7.96
C ASP A 133 -20.46 8.52 8.56
N PRO A 134 -21.79 8.59 8.75
CA PRO A 134 -22.62 7.46 9.18
C PRO A 134 -22.54 6.23 8.26
N TYR A 135 -22.26 6.43 6.97
CA TYR A 135 -22.20 5.37 5.97
C TYR A 135 -20.77 4.88 5.67
N ARG A 136 -19.79 5.22 6.53
CA ARG A 136 -18.43 4.71 6.38
C ARG A 136 -18.42 3.18 6.32
N THR A 137 -17.77 2.65 5.30
CA THR A 137 -17.59 1.21 5.09
C THR A 137 -16.22 0.73 5.51
N HIS A 138 -15.30 1.65 5.84
CA HIS A 138 -13.94 1.34 6.26
C HIS A 138 -13.59 1.94 7.61
N TYR A 139 -12.89 1.15 8.43
CA TYR A 139 -12.45 1.53 9.77
C TYR A 139 -10.94 1.33 9.95
N GLY A 140 -10.30 2.35 10.52
CA GLY A 140 -8.85 2.39 10.72
C GLY A 140 -8.12 3.20 9.64
N PRO A 141 -6.79 3.35 9.79
CA PRO A 141 -5.97 4.13 8.86
C PRO A 141 -5.92 3.46 7.48
N MET A 142 -6.20 4.23 6.43
CA MET A 142 -6.06 3.76 5.04
C MET A 142 -4.59 3.66 4.59
N LEU A 143 -3.68 4.36 5.29
CA LEU A 143 -2.25 4.39 4.97
C LEU A 143 -1.45 3.67 6.06
N ASN A 144 -0.96 2.48 5.74
CA ASN A 144 -0.01 1.78 6.61
C ASN A 144 1.33 2.54 6.53
N GLY A 145 1.70 3.28 7.58
CA GLY A 145 2.97 4.04 7.61
C GLY A 145 4.20 3.18 7.34
N THR A 146 4.12 1.88 7.62
CA THR A 146 5.14 0.87 7.29
C THR A 146 5.37 0.74 5.78
N ASN A 147 4.32 0.87 4.96
CA ASN A 147 4.43 0.77 3.51
C ASN A 147 5.13 2.02 2.94
N LEU A 148 4.83 3.21 3.48
CA LEU A 148 5.49 4.45 3.10
C LEU A 148 6.98 4.42 3.49
N ALA A 149 7.29 4.00 4.71
CA ALA A 149 8.66 3.82 5.17
C ALA A 149 9.41 2.79 4.30
N GLY A 150 8.77 1.67 3.96
CA GLY A 150 9.32 0.67 3.06
C GLY A 150 9.63 1.22 1.67
N ALA A 151 8.72 2.02 1.09
CA ALA A 151 8.94 2.65 -0.20
C ALA A 151 10.12 3.64 -0.19
N ILE A 152 10.26 4.43 0.89
CA ILE A 152 11.39 5.35 1.05
C ILE A 152 12.72 4.57 1.16
N VAL A 153 12.76 3.51 1.96
CA VAL A 153 13.95 2.66 2.10
C VAL A 153 14.32 2.04 0.76
N PHE A 154 13.35 1.51 0.01
CA PHE A 154 13.58 0.93 -1.30
C PHE A 154 14.14 1.96 -2.30
N LEU A 155 13.54 3.15 -2.38
CA LEU A 155 14.05 4.23 -3.22
C LEU A 155 15.47 4.65 -2.82
N SER A 156 15.74 4.74 -1.51
CA SER A 156 17.07 5.09 -1.01
C SER A 156 18.12 4.03 -1.35
N ALA A 157 17.76 2.74 -1.27
CA ALA A 157 18.64 1.63 -1.60
C ALA A 157 19.03 1.63 -3.08
N MET A 158 18.12 2.07 -3.95
CA MET A 158 18.35 2.16 -5.39
C MET A 158 19.13 3.44 -5.79
N LEU A 159 18.84 4.59 -5.16
CA LEU A 159 19.50 5.86 -5.47
C LEU A 159 20.93 5.96 -4.90
N LEU A 160 21.18 5.44 -3.69
CA LEU A 160 22.48 5.59 -3.02
C LEU A 160 23.65 5.01 -3.83
N PRO A 161 23.59 3.76 -4.34
CA PRO A 161 24.65 3.18 -5.16
C PRO A 161 24.85 3.95 -6.47
N ALA A 162 23.78 4.43 -7.11
CA ALA A 162 23.85 5.18 -8.35
C ALA A 162 24.59 6.52 -8.18
N VAL A 163 24.29 7.25 -7.10
CA VAL A 163 24.97 8.51 -6.77
C VAL A 163 26.43 8.26 -6.40
N LEU A 164 26.71 7.26 -5.56
CA LEU A 164 28.08 6.92 -5.17
C LEU A 164 28.92 6.50 -6.39
N GLY A 165 28.37 5.68 -7.28
CA GLY A 165 29.03 5.30 -8.54
C GLY A 165 29.36 6.51 -9.40
N TYR A 166 28.40 7.43 -9.59
CA TYR A 166 28.61 8.66 -10.36
C TYR A 166 29.70 9.55 -9.75
N THR A 167 29.71 9.73 -8.43
CA THR A 167 30.72 10.56 -7.75
C THR A 167 32.12 9.97 -7.85
N LEU A 168 32.28 8.65 -7.76
CA LEU A 168 33.57 7.98 -7.95
C LEU A 168 34.10 8.11 -9.37
N VAL A 169 33.25 7.96 -10.39
CA VAL A 169 33.67 8.06 -11.80
C VAL A 169 34.00 9.51 -12.16
N SER A 170 33.17 10.47 -11.78
CA SER A 170 33.42 11.89 -12.06
C SER A 170 34.73 12.38 -11.41
N THR A 171 34.99 12.01 -10.15
CA THR A 171 36.23 12.39 -9.47
C THR A 171 37.47 11.75 -10.08
N THR A 172 37.39 10.49 -10.53
CA THR A 172 38.52 9.81 -11.20
C THR A 172 38.81 10.38 -12.60
N LEU A 173 37.78 10.71 -13.39
CA LEU A 173 37.95 11.37 -14.70
C LEU A 173 38.52 12.79 -14.59
N ILE A 174 38.09 13.57 -13.59
CA ILE A 174 38.62 14.92 -13.35
C ILE A 174 40.09 14.85 -12.89
N LYS A 175 40.41 13.88 -12.03
CA LYS A 175 41.79 13.65 -11.59
C LYS A 175 42.69 13.15 -12.72
N SER A 176 42.20 12.35 -13.67
CA SER A 176 43.01 11.91 -14.81
C SER A 176 43.28 13.05 -15.81
N ARG A 177 42.28 13.89 -16.09
CA ARG A 177 42.43 15.07 -16.97
C ARG A 177 43.44 16.09 -16.45
N SER A 178 43.51 16.30 -15.13
CA SER A 178 44.48 17.22 -14.53
C SER A 178 45.91 16.68 -14.53
N ASN A 179 46.12 15.37 -14.71
CA ASN A 179 47.44 14.76 -14.82
C ASN A 179 47.95 14.65 -16.26
N LEU A 180 47.21 15.14 -17.27
CA LEU A 180 47.73 15.25 -18.63
C LEU A 180 48.73 16.41 -18.69
N ALA A 181 50.01 16.08 -18.82
CA ALA A 181 51.07 17.06 -19.08
C ALA A 181 50.78 17.87 -20.35
N PRO A 182 51.14 19.17 -20.39
CA PRO A 182 50.97 19.99 -21.59
C PRO A 182 51.73 19.35 -22.75
N ALA A 183 51.08 19.28 -23.92
CA ALA A 183 51.68 18.71 -25.12
C ALA A 183 53.05 19.37 -25.39
N PRO A 184 54.10 18.60 -25.75
CA PRO A 184 55.39 19.18 -26.06
C PRO A 184 55.23 20.08 -27.29
N ILE A 185 55.54 21.36 -27.10
CA ILE A 185 55.56 22.37 -28.17
C ILE A 185 56.65 21.92 -29.15
N GLN A 186 56.25 21.44 -30.33
CA GLN A 186 57.17 21.20 -31.44
C GLN A 186 57.77 22.55 -31.86
N SER A 187 59.03 22.78 -31.50
CA SER A 187 59.81 23.91 -32.01
C SER A 187 60.06 23.71 -33.50
N MET A 188 59.48 24.57 -34.35
CA MET A 188 59.79 24.63 -35.78
C MET A 188 61.28 24.96 -35.99
N PRO A 189 61.96 24.32 -36.96
CA PRO A 189 63.31 24.71 -37.32
C PRO A 189 63.31 26.06 -38.06
N SER A 190 64.14 26.98 -37.58
CA SER A 190 64.37 28.31 -38.16
C SER A 190 64.89 28.18 -39.60
N PRO A 191 64.36 28.95 -40.58
CA PRO A 191 64.90 28.95 -41.93
C PRO A 191 66.26 29.68 -41.95
N GLY A 192 67.28 29.01 -42.47
CA GLY A 192 68.63 29.53 -42.62
C GLY A 192 68.68 30.74 -43.56
N THR A 193 69.48 31.73 -43.17
CA THR A 193 69.90 32.87 -43.99
C THR A 193 70.77 32.39 -45.17
N PRO A 194 70.57 32.89 -46.41
CA PRO A 194 71.49 32.61 -47.50
C PRO A 194 72.76 33.47 -47.35
N ASP A 195 73.91 32.79 -47.36
CA ASP A 195 75.23 33.39 -47.41
C ASP A 195 75.44 34.10 -48.76
N ASN A 196 75.70 35.40 -48.70
CA ASN A 196 76.20 36.21 -49.81
C ASN A 196 77.68 36.47 -49.59
N THR A 197 78.56 35.92 -50.44
CA THR A 197 79.83 36.59 -50.80
C THR A 197 80.36 36.07 -52.14
N ASN A 198 80.69 37.05 -53.00
CA ASN A 198 81.48 36.98 -54.23
C ASN A 198 82.84 36.29 -54.06
#